data_AF-A0A2I4CD71-F1
#
_entry.id   AF-A0A2I4CD71-F1
#
_cell.length_a   1.000
_cell.length_b   1.000
_cell.length_c   1.000
_cell.angle_alpha   90.00
_cell.angle_beta   90.00
_cell.angle_gamma   90.00
#
_symmetry.space_group_name_H-M   'P 1'
#
loop_
_entity.id
_entity.type
_entity.pdbx_description
1 polymer ?
#
loop_
_entity_poly.entity_id
_entity_poly.type
_entity_poly.pdbx_seq_one_letter_code
_entity_poly.pdbx_strand_id
1 'polypeptide(L)'
;MTAPSPLNPEGFKASDQNESSITLQWNKVNNNVSFVLQFNNSDTNISSPDGAEAVTHTVSRLTAGTKYTFTLFSVFEDVRSSGVSLTAVTAPLNPEGFKASDQNESSITLQWNEVNNNVSFVLQFNNSDTNISSPDGAEAVTHTVSRLTAGTKYTFSLFSVFEDVRSSGVSLTAVTGPYYVLVMNQQFKSLTKLSETDIKDTMAELFRKYGLPPELSVNVLSVKPSVSGGKGTSSLAAELEQNRG
;
A
#
# COMPACT_ATOMS: atom_id res chain seq x y z
N MET A 1 -18.16 -11.19 -59.13
CA MET A 1 -18.88 -11.42 -57.87
C MET A 1 -17.92 -11.05 -56.76
N THR A 2 -18.28 -10.15 -55.85
CA THR A 2 -17.44 -9.80 -54.69
C THR A 2 -17.55 -10.90 -53.65
N ALA A 3 -16.45 -11.23 -52.97
CA ALA A 3 -16.46 -12.20 -51.89
C ALA A 3 -17.45 -11.78 -50.78
N PRO A 4 -18.12 -12.74 -50.09
CA PRO A 4 -18.96 -12.41 -48.94
C PRO A 4 -18.10 -11.85 -47.80
N SER A 5 -18.66 -10.94 -46.99
CA SER A 5 -17.98 -10.41 -45.81
C SER A 5 -17.61 -11.54 -44.84
N PRO A 6 -16.37 -11.54 -44.30
CA PRO A 6 -15.95 -12.54 -43.32
C PRO A 6 -16.69 -12.37 -41.99
N LEU A 7 -16.69 -13.42 -41.17
CA LEU A 7 -17.21 -13.37 -39.80
C LEU A 7 -16.35 -12.45 -38.93
N ASN A 8 -16.98 -11.78 -37.96
CA ASN A 8 -16.26 -11.02 -36.94
C ASN A 8 -15.38 -11.94 -36.11
N PRO A 9 -14.22 -11.44 -35.61
CA PRO A 9 -13.40 -12.19 -34.68
C PRO A 9 -14.13 -12.33 -33.34
N GLU A 10 -14.10 -13.54 -32.79
CA GLU A 10 -14.67 -13.83 -31.47
C GLU A 10 -13.63 -13.61 -30.36
N GLY A 11 -14.09 -13.45 -29.12
CA GLY A 11 -13.22 -13.35 -27.96
C GLY A 11 -12.35 -12.08 -27.90
N PHE A 12 -12.75 -11.02 -28.60
CA PHE A 12 -12.02 -9.74 -28.60
C PHE A 12 -12.05 -9.09 -27.21
N LYS A 13 -10.87 -8.99 -26.57
CA LYS A 13 -10.69 -8.50 -25.20
C LYS A 13 -9.33 -7.83 -25.01
N ALA A 14 -9.19 -7.08 -23.91
CA ALA A 14 -7.89 -6.68 -23.40
C ALA A 14 -7.33 -7.82 -22.54
N SER A 15 -6.12 -8.29 -22.85
CA SER A 15 -5.46 -9.36 -22.11
C SER A 15 -4.42 -8.86 -21.11
N ASP A 16 -3.87 -7.67 -21.34
CA ASP A 16 -2.92 -7.00 -20.44
C ASP A 16 -3.00 -5.49 -20.64
N GLN A 17 -2.87 -4.73 -19.55
CA GLN A 17 -3.04 -3.28 -19.52
C GLN A 17 -2.02 -2.68 -18.55
N ASN A 18 -1.23 -1.71 -19.02
CA ASN A 18 -0.30 -0.95 -18.18
C ASN A 18 -0.42 0.55 -18.47
N GLU A 19 0.48 1.36 -17.94
CA GLU A 19 0.41 2.82 -17.98
C GLU A 19 0.53 3.39 -19.39
N SER A 20 1.08 2.64 -20.35
CA SER A 20 1.38 3.14 -21.69
C SER A 20 0.99 2.22 -22.83
N SER A 21 0.37 1.07 -22.53
CA SER A 21 -0.02 0.10 -23.54
C SER A 21 -1.21 -0.75 -23.12
N ILE A 22 -1.92 -1.24 -24.14
CA ILE A 22 -2.99 -2.22 -24.01
C ILE A 22 -2.69 -3.35 -24.98
N THR A 23 -2.58 -4.57 -24.46
CA THR A 23 -2.49 -5.78 -25.26
C THR A 23 -3.89 -6.34 -25.49
N LEU A 24 -4.25 -6.43 -26.76
CA LEU A 24 -5.52 -6.95 -27.22
C LEU A 24 -5.35 -8.41 -27.63
N GLN A 25 -6.40 -9.21 -27.42
CA GLN A 25 -6.45 -10.61 -27.80
C GLN A 25 -7.80 -10.93 -28.45
N TRP A 26 -7.79 -11.78 -29.47
CA TRP A 26 -9.00 -12.36 -30.09
C TRP A 26 -8.70 -13.76 -30.66
N ASN A 27 -9.77 -14.47 -31.01
CA ASN A 27 -9.68 -15.76 -31.68
C ASN A 27 -9.43 -15.57 -33.17
N LYS A 28 -8.54 -16.38 -33.71
CA LYS A 28 -8.34 -16.53 -35.14
C LYS A 28 -9.64 -17.04 -35.78
N VAL A 29 -10.00 -16.46 -36.94
CA VAL A 29 -11.15 -16.92 -37.72
C VAL A 29 -10.77 -18.12 -38.58
N ASN A 30 -9.71 -17.99 -39.37
CA ASN A 30 -9.01 -19.06 -40.09
C ASN A 30 -7.66 -18.54 -40.64
N ASN A 31 -6.92 -19.37 -41.38
CA ASN A 31 -5.60 -19.03 -41.93
C ASN A 31 -5.62 -17.93 -43.01
N ASN A 32 -6.76 -17.73 -43.69
CA ASN A 32 -6.86 -16.82 -44.84
C ASN A 32 -7.48 -15.46 -44.47
N VAL A 33 -7.91 -15.29 -43.22
CA VAL A 33 -8.53 -14.05 -42.72
C VAL A 33 -7.48 -13.26 -41.95
N SER A 34 -7.19 -12.06 -42.44
CA SER A 34 -6.38 -11.05 -41.73
C SER A 34 -7.28 -10.12 -40.93
N PHE A 35 -6.69 -9.17 -40.21
CA PHE A 35 -7.43 -8.26 -39.35
C PHE A 35 -7.02 -6.81 -39.58
N VAL A 36 -7.96 -5.90 -39.37
CA VAL A 36 -7.69 -4.47 -39.26
C VAL A 36 -8.12 -4.02 -37.88
N LEU A 37 -7.18 -3.50 -37.11
CA LEU A 37 -7.46 -2.82 -35.85
C LEU A 37 -7.55 -1.32 -36.11
N GLN A 38 -8.71 -0.74 -35.84
CA GLN A 38 -8.95 0.69 -35.91
C GLN A 38 -8.92 1.32 -34.52
N PHE A 39 -8.14 2.39 -34.38
CA PHE A 39 -7.97 3.13 -33.14
C PHE A 39 -7.43 4.54 -33.43
N ASN A 40 -7.94 5.57 -32.74
CA ASN A 40 -7.51 6.98 -32.91
C ASN A 40 -7.45 7.44 -34.38
N ASN A 41 -8.47 7.08 -35.18
CA ASN A 41 -8.54 7.36 -36.62
C ASN A 41 -7.39 6.76 -37.45
N SER A 42 -6.71 5.74 -36.93
CA SER A 42 -5.67 4.99 -37.63
C SER A 42 -6.08 3.53 -37.76
N ASP A 43 -5.78 2.95 -38.93
CA ASP A 43 -5.95 1.53 -39.21
C ASP A 43 -4.60 0.82 -39.13
N THR A 44 -4.54 -0.31 -38.43
CA THR A 44 -3.37 -1.19 -38.36
C THR A 44 -3.73 -2.55 -38.93
N ASN A 45 -3.01 -2.97 -39.98
CA ASN A 45 -3.18 -4.30 -40.58
C ASN A 45 -2.42 -5.35 -39.76
N ILE A 46 -3.10 -6.44 -39.40
CA ILE A 46 -2.56 -7.54 -38.60
C ILE A 46 -2.80 -8.84 -39.36
N SER A 47 -1.73 -9.60 -39.59
CA SER A 47 -1.82 -10.88 -40.29
C SER A 47 -2.33 -11.99 -39.38
N SER A 48 -2.95 -13.01 -39.96
CA SER A 48 -3.28 -14.25 -39.24
C SER A 48 -1.99 -14.99 -38.88
N PRO A 49 -1.77 -15.39 -37.62
CA PRO A 49 -0.59 -16.16 -37.24
C PRO A 49 -0.71 -17.61 -37.72
N ASP A 50 0.41 -18.24 -38.06
CA ASP A 50 0.44 -19.67 -38.40
C ASP A 50 0.31 -20.54 -37.14
N GLY A 51 -0.62 -21.51 -37.16
CA GLY A 51 -0.78 -22.51 -36.10
C GLY A 51 -1.34 -22.05 -34.74
N ALA A 52 -1.34 -20.75 -34.43
CA ALA A 52 -1.94 -20.22 -33.20
C ALA A 52 -3.43 -19.91 -33.38
N GLU A 53 -4.25 -20.37 -32.43
CA GLU A 53 -5.70 -20.09 -32.40
C GLU A 53 -6.04 -18.71 -31.82
N ALA A 54 -5.13 -18.13 -31.02
CA ALA A 54 -5.29 -16.79 -30.48
C ALA A 54 -4.33 -15.82 -31.16
N VAL A 55 -4.83 -14.63 -31.49
CA VAL A 55 -4.05 -13.51 -32.02
C VAL A 55 -3.90 -12.48 -30.92
N THR A 56 -2.71 -11.91 -30.78
CA THR A 56 -2.44 -10.81 -29.84
C THR A 56 -1.81 -9.62 -30.56
N HIS A 57 -2.13 -8.42 -30.10
CA HIS A 57 -1.53 -7.19 -30.60
C HIS A 57 -1.45 -6.14 -29.50
N THR A 58 -0.26 -5.57 -29.29
CA THR A 58 -0.03 -4.54 -28.27
C THR A 58 -0.02 -3.16 -28.92
N VAL A 59 -0.96 -2.32 -28.50
CA VAL A 59 -0.97 -0.89 -28.82
C VAL A 59 -0.16 -0.17 -27.75
N SER A 60 0.92 0.51 -28.16
CA SER A 60 1.86 1.18 -27.25
C SER A 60 1.79 2.71 -27.37
N ARG A 61 2.52 3.42 -26.50
CA ARG A 61 2.60 4.89 -26.45
C ARG A 61 1.24 5.56 -26.20
N LEU A 62 0.40 4.89 -25.43
CA LEU A 62 -0.85 5.43 -24.94
C LEU A 62 -0.60 6.34 -23.74
N THR A 63 -1.46 7.33 -23.54
CA THR A 63 -1.51 8.14 -22.32
C THR A 63 -2.06 7.30 -21.17
N ALA A 64 -1.46 7.41 -19.98
CA ALA A 64 -1.90 6.74 -18.74
C ALA A 64 -3.29 7.21 -18.28
N GLY A 65 -3.99 6.36 -17.53
CA GLY A 65 -5.30 6.66 -16.94
C GLY A 65 -6.35 7.10 -17.97
N THR A 66 -6.29 6.57 -19.18
CA THR A 66 -7.09 7.03 -20.32
C THR A 66 -7.90 5.88 -20.91
N LYS A 67 -9.15 6.19 -21.24
CA LYS A 67 -10.07 5.25 -21.91
C LYS A 67 -9.91 5.31 -23.42
N TYR A 68 -9.83 4.14 -24.04
CA TYR A 68 -9.68 3.96 -25.47
C TYR A 68 -10.73 3.00 -26.01
N THR A 69 -11.21 3.28 -27.21
CA THR A 69 -12.12 2.41 -27.96
C THR A 69 -11.41 1.86 -29.18
N PHE A 70 -11.38 0.54 -29.28
CA PHE A 70 -10.78 -0.21 -30.39
C PHE A 70 -11.90 -0.86 -31.19
N THR A 71 -11.80 -0.83 -32.52
CA THR A 71 -12.69 -1.60 -33.39
C THR A 71 -11.87 -2.56 -34.24
N LEU A 72 -12.19 -3.85 -34.15
CA LEU A 72 -11.47 -4.91 -34.85
C LEU A 72 -12.35 -5.46 -35.98
N PHE A 73 -11.79 -5.53 -37.18
CA PHE A 73 -12.43 -6.08 -38.36
C PHE A 73 -11.69 -7.32 -38.84
N SER A 74 -12.42 -8.34 -39.27
CA SER A 74 -11.87 -9.42 -40.11
C SER A 74 -11.80 -8.95 -41.56
N VAL A 75 -10.77 -9.36 -42.28
CA VAL A 75 -10.56 -9.00 -43.69
C VAL A 75 -10.23 -10.24 -44.52
N PHE A 76 -11.02 -10.45 -45.58
CA PHE A 76 -10.83 -11.49 -46.59
C PHE A 76 -11.04 -10.89 -47.97
N GLU A 77 -10.06 -11.03 -48.87
CA GLU A 77 -10.10 -10.47 -50.23
C GLU A 77 -10.56 -8.99 -50.28
N ASP A 78 -9.97 -8.15 -49.41
CA ASP A 78 -10.26 -6.72 -49.24
C ASP A 78 -11.69 -6.38 -48.73
N VAL A 79 -12.50 -7.39 -48.40
CA VAL A 79 -13.81 -7.21 -47.79
C VAL A 79 -13.69 -7.25 -46.27
N ARG A 80 -14.14 -6.18 -45.60
CA ARG A 80 -14.21 -6.10 -44.13
C ARG A 80 -15.51 -6.71 -43.61
N SER A 81 -15.43 -7.30 -42.42
CA SER A 81 -16.60 -7.63 -41.60
C SER A 81 -17.27 -6.35 -41.05
N SER A 82 -18.38 -6.49 -40.32
CA SER A 82 -19.05 -5.33 -39.68
C SER A 82 -18.25 -4.72 -38.53
N GLY A 83 -17.32 -5.48 -37.95
CA GLY A 83 -16.46 -5.05 -36.87
C GLY A 83 -17.02 -5.36 -35.49
N VAL A 84 -16.13 -5.52 -34.52
CA VAL A 84 -16.44 -5.64 -33.08
C VAL A 84 -15.68 -4.57 -32.31
N SER A 85 -16.35 -3.89 -31.39
CA SER A 85 -15.75 -2.81 -30.60
C SER A 85 -15.48 -3.25 -29.17
N LEU A 86 -14.36 -2.77 -28.62
CA LEU A 86 -13.94 -2.98 -27.26
C LEU A 86 -13.48 -1.65 -26.65
N THR A 87 -13.95 -1.36 -25.46
CA THR A 87 -13.42 -0.25 -24.64
C THR A 87 -12.48 -0.82 -23.60
N ALA A 88 -11.30 -0.23 -23.46
CA ALA A 88 -10.31 -0.59 -22.43
C ALA A 88 -9.57 0.67 -21.95
N VAL A 89 -8.94 0.60 -20.79
CA VAL A 89 -8.24 1.73 -20.17
C VAL A 89 -6.75 1.44 -19.98
N THR A 90 -5.91 2.46 -20.02
CA THR A 90 -4.54 2.35 -19.50
C THR A 90 -4.53 2.52 -17.99
N ALA A 91 -3.60 1.84 -17.33
CA ALA A 91 -3.38 2.06 -15.91
C ALA A 91 -3.01 3.53 -15.64
N PRO A 92 -3.38 4.11 -14.50
CA PRO A 92 -2.88 5.43 -14.10
C PRO A 92 -1.40 5.35 -13.74
N LEU A 93 -0.73 6.50 -13.68
CA LEU A 93 0.64 6.57 -13.16
C LEU A 93 0.67 6.15 -11.69
N ASN A 94 1.82 5.64 -11.25
CA ASN A 94 2.07 5.37 -9.84
C ASN A 94 1.97 6.66 -8.99
N PRO A 95 1.55 6.55 -7.73
CA PRO A 95 1.57 7.68 -6.83
C PRO A 95 3.00 8.10 -6.51
N GLU A 96 3.26 9.40 -6.55
CA GLU A 96 4.53 9.97 -6.13
C GLU A 96 4.57 10.21 -4.61
N GLY A 97 5.78 10.32 -4.06
CA GLY A 97 5.95 10.70 -2.65
C GLY A 97 5.51 9.64 -1.64
N PHE A 98 5.36 8.37 -2.03
CA PHE A 98 4.97 7.29 -1.12
C PHE A 98 6.01 7.09 0.00
N LYS A 99 5.62 7.43 1.23
CA LYS A 99 6.49 7.46 2.40
C LYS A 99 5.73 7.12 3.68
N ALA A 100 6.46 6.81 4.74
CA ALA A 100 5.92 6.81 6.10
C ALA A 100 6.00 8.24 6.65
N SER A 101 4.87 8.86 6.95
CA SER A 101 4.82 10.20 7.54
C SER A 101 4.98 10.15 9.05
N ASP A 102 4.42 9.13 9.70
CA ASP A 102 4.52 8.91 11.15
C ASP A 102 4.61 7.42 11.48
N GLN A 103 5.34 7.11 12.55
CA GLN A 103 5.58 5.74 13.00
C GLN A 103 5.58 5.71 14.53
N ASN A 104 4.84 4.76 15.11
CA ASN A 104 4.94 4.44 16.54
C ASN A 104 5.08 2.92 16.71
N GLU A 105 4.99 2.43 17.94
CA GLU A 105 5.19 1.03 18.28
C GLU A 105 4.09 0.09 17.73
N SER A 106 2.91 0.62 17.39
CA SER A 106 1.75 -0.18 16.99
C SER A 106 1.09 0.25 15.69
N SER A 107 1.62 1.27 15.01
CA SER A 107 1.06 1.81 13.78
C SER A 107 2.08 2.54 12.92
N ILE A 108 1.78 2.59 11.62
CA ILE A 108 2.53 3.35 10.62
C ILE A 108 1.51 4.15 9.80
N THR A 109 1.69 5.46 9.74
CA THR A 109 0.93 6.35 8.85
C THR A 109 1.72 6.52 7.56
N LEU A 110 1.07 6.14 6.46
CA LEU A 110 1.58 6.25 5.11
C LEU A 110 1.03 7.52 4.47
N GLN A 111 1.84 8.16 3.64
CA GLN A 111 1.47 9.35 2.87
C GLN A 111 1.95 9.23 1.44
N TRP A 112 1.17 9.73 0.48
CA TRP A 112 1.53 9.89 -0.92
C TRP A 112 0.77 11.07 -1.54
N ASN A 113 1.20 11.50 -2.73
CA ASN A 113 0.54 12.57 -3.48
C ASN A 113 -0.67 12.01 -4.23
N GLU A 114 -1.71 12.84 -4.36
CA GLU A 114 -2.80 12.55 -5.30
C GLU A 114 -2.25 12.43 -6.74
N VAL A 115 -2.79 11.50 -7.53
CA VAL A 115 -2.47 11.39 -8.96
C VAL A 115 -3.40 12.28 -9.78
N ASN A 116 -4.71 12.10 -9.59
CA ASN A 116 -5.79 13.00 -10.02
C ASN A 116 -7.12 12.58 -9.36
N ASN A 117 -8.16 13.39 -9.55
CA ASN A 117 -9.45 13.25 -8.90
C ASN A 117 -10.26 11.99 -9.27
N ASN A 118 -9.87 11.26 -10.31
CA ASN A 118 -10.54 10.04 -10.76
C ASN A 118 -9.73 8.78 -10.46
N VAL A 119 -8.61 8.89 -9.74
CA VAL A 119 -7.73 7.78 -9.40
C VAL A 119 -7.90 7.41 -7.93
N SER A 120 -8.34 6.18 -7.69
CA SER A 120 -8.35 5.57 -6.36
C SER A 120 -7.04 4.81 -6.12
N PHE A 121 -6.86 4.25 -4.93
CA PHE A 121 -5.66 3.51 -4.58
C PHE A 121 -5.99 2.17 -3.94
N VAL A 122 -5.09 1.21 -4.12
CA VAL A 122 -5.09 -0.05 -3.38
C VAL A 122 -3.79 -0.13 -2.60
N LEU A 123 -3.91 -0.20 -1.27
CA LEU A 123 -2.81 -0.50 -0.38
C LEU A 123 -2.79 -2.00 -0.10
N GLN A 124 -1.69 -2.66 -0.44
CA GLN A 124 -1.46 -4.06 -0.16
C GLN A 124 -0.45 -4.22 0.98
N PHE A 125 -0.85 -5.00 1.98
CA PHE A 125 -0.07 -5.28 3.17
C PHE A 125 -0.50 -6.62 3.80
N ASN A 126 0.44 -7.47 4.21
CA ASN A 126 0.15 -8.76 4.86
C ASN A 126 -0.88 -9.63 4.11
N ASN A 127 -0.77 -9.72 2.78
CA ASN A 127 -1.72 -10.42 1.89
C ASN A 127 -3.17 -9.90 1.96
N SER A 128 -3.35 -8.65 2.40
CA SER A 128 -4.63 -7.95 2.42
C SER A 128 -4.56 -6.73 1.52
N ASP A 129 -5.62 -6.51 0.75
CA ASP A 129 -5.83 -5.33 -0.08
C ASP A 129 -6.82 -4.41 0.63
N THR A 130 -6.46 -3.13 0.74
CA THR A 130 -7.32 -2.06 1.26
C THR A 130 -7.58 -1.05 0.15
N ASN A 131 -8.84 -0.87 -0.22
CA ASN A 131 -9.25 0.14 -1.19
C ASN A 131 -9.35 1.51 -0.51
N ILE A 132 -8.75 2.51 -1.14
CA ILE A 132 -8.73 3.89 -0.68
C ILE A 132 -9.31 4.75 -1.80
N SER A 133 -10.44 5.41 -1.53
CA SER A 133 -11.13 6.23 -2.52
C SER A 133 -10.25 7.39 -3.00
N SER A 134 -10.59 7.93 -4.17
CA SER A 134 -9.99 9.15 -4.67
C SER A 134 -10.14 10.28 -3.64
N PRO A 135 -9.07 11.03 -3.33
CA PRO A 135 -9.17 12.21 -2.50
C PRO A 135 -9.93 13.29 -3.26
N ASP A 136 -10.93 13.93 -2.63
CA ASP A 136 -11.73 15.00 -3.22
C ASP A 136 -10.91 16.32 -3.34
N GLY A 137 -9.79 16.30 -4.07
CA GLY A 137 -8.90 17.44 -4.32
C GLY A 137 -7.89 17.74 -3.22
N ALA A 138 -7.44 16.72 -2.47
CA ALA A 138 -6.41 16.88 -1.44
C ALA A 138 -5.02 16.67 -2.03
N GLU A 139 -4.09 17.61 -1.80
CA GLU A 139 -2.72 17.51 -2.34
C GLU A 139 -1.98 16.23 -1.89
N ALA A 140 -2.31 15.71 -0.70
CA ALA A 140 -1.75 14.47 -0.19
C ALA A 140 -2.82 13.58 0.44
N VAL A 141 -2.63 12.27 0.27
CA VAL A 141 -3.45 11.21 0.86
C VAL A 141 -2.67 10.58 2.01
N THR A 142 -3.36 10.32 3.12
CA THR A 142 -2.79 9.62 4.27
C THR A 142 -3.60 8.40 4.64
N HIS A 143 -2.94 7.33 5.05
CA HIS A 143 -3.59 6.12 5.57
C HIS A 143 -2.80 5.51 6.72
N THR A 144 -3.45 5.28 7.86
CA THR A 144 -2.81 4.69 9.05
C THR A 144 -3.11 3.20 9.12
N VAL A 145 -2.04 2.39 9.12
CA VAL A 145 -2.12 0.96 9.40
C VAL A 145 -1.81 0.74 10.88
N SER A 146 -2.78 0.23 11.63
CA SER A 146 -2.69 0.03 13.08
C SER A 146 -2.58 -1.45 13.46
N ARG A 147 -2.42 -1.73 14.76
CA ARG A 147 -2.31 -3.10 15.32
C ARG A 147 -1.10 -3.86 14.78
N LEU A 148 -0.03 -3.12 14.54
CA LEU A 148 1.27 -3.65 14.19
C LEU A 148 2.04 -4.06 15.46
N THR A 149 3.02 -4.93 15.29
CA THR A 149 3.93 -5.38 16.33
C THR A 149 5.10 -4.40 16.43
N ALA A 150 5.51 -4.03 17.64
CA ALA A 150 6.64 -3.13 17.86
C ALA A 150 7.97 -3.67 17.30
N GLY A 151 8.88 -2.76 16.93
CA GLY A 151 10.21 -3.07 16.41
C GLY A 151 10.21 -3.97 15.16
N THR A 152 9.09 -4.03 14.43
CA THR A 152 8.87 -4.98 13.34
C THR A 152 8.87 -4.26 12.01
N LYS A 153 9.57 -4.86 11.04
CA LYS A 153 9.66 -4.36 9.67
C LYS A 153 8.45 -4.83 8.86
N TYR A 154 7.82 -3.89 8.17
CA TYR A 154 6.67 -4.12 7.30
C TYR A 154 6.95 -3.59 5.90
N THR A 155 6.46 -4.29 4.89
CA THR A 155 6.50 -3.85 3.49
C THR A 155 5.08 -3.61 3.00
N PHE A 156 4.88 -2.41 2.48
CA PHE A 156 3.63 -1.94 1.91
C PHE A 156 3.81 -1.77 0.41
N SER A 157 2.82 -2.19 -0.37
CA SER A 157 2.76 -1.89 -1.81
C SER A 157 1.53 -1.06 -2.09
N LEU A 158 1.70 0.03 -2.82
CA LEU A 158 0.64 0.97 -3.15
C LEU A 158 0.46 1.02 -4.67
N PHE A 159 -0.78 0.87 -5.11
CA PHE A 159 -1.17 0.90 -6.51
C PHE A 159 -2.17 2.02 -6.73
N SER A 160 -2.01 2.75 -7.83
CA SER A 160 -3.06 3.65 -8.33
C SER A 160 -4.03 2.86 -9.21
N VAL A 161 -5.31 3.21 -9.14
CA VAL A 161 -6.38 2.49 -9.85
C VAL A 161 -7.25 3.47 -10.61
N PHE A 162 -7.42 3.20 -11.90
CA PHE A 162 -8.38 3.90 -12.76
C PHE A 162 -9.35 2.86 -13.33
N GLU A 163 -10.63 3.04 -13.01
CA GLU A 163 -11.67 2.02 -13.21
C GLU A 163 -11.27 0.70 -12.53
N ASP A 164 -10.91 -0.33 -13.30
CA ASP A 164 -10.54 -1.67 -12.82
C ASP A 164 -9.06 -2.02 -13.06
N VAL A 165 -8.25 -1.08 -13.55
CA VAL A 165 -6.83 -1.31 -13.89
C VAL A 165 -5.89 -0.68 -12.88
N ARG A 166 -4.97 -1.48 -12.35
CA ARG A 166 -3.93 -1.07 -11.41
C ARG A 166 -2.65 -0.65 -12.14
N SER A 167 -1.96 0.35 -11.60
CA SER A 167 -0.58 0.67 -11.98
C SER A 167 0.39 -0.47 -11.60
N SER A 168 1.63 -0.37 -12.04
CA SER A 168 2.72 -1.29 -11.68
C SER A 168 3.01 -1.34 -10.18
N GLY A 169 2.67 -0.28 -9.45
CA GLY A 169 2.80 -0.16 -8.01
C GLY A 169 4.15 0.35 -7.53
N VAL A 170 4.17 0.87 -6.30
CA VAL A 170 5.37 1.29 -5.58
C VAL A 170 5.42 0.61 -4.22
N SER A 171 6.60 0.24 -3.76
CA SER A 171 6.77 -0.42 -2.47
C SER A 171 7.57 0.44 -1.49
N LEU A 172 7.16 0.38 -0.23
CA LEU A 172 7.82 1.05 0.88
C LEU A 172 8.01 0.05 2.02
N THR A 173 9.21 0.04 2.59
CA THR A 173 9.48 -0.68 3.83
C THR A 173 9.60 0.31 4.98
N ALA A 174 8.87 0.08 6.06
CA ALA A 174 8.90 0.88 7.28
C ALA A 174 8.94 -0.02 8.52
N VAL A 175 9.36 0.53 9.66
CA VAL A 175 9.60 -0.24 10.90
C VAL A 175 8.85 0.43 12.04
N THR A 176 8.00 -0.29 12.75
CA THR A 176 7.37 0.25 13.96
C THR A 176 8.43 0.57 15.02
N GLY A 177 8.15 1.59 15.84
CA GLY A 177 9.03 1.93 16.96
C GLY A 177 9.21 0.74 17.91
N PRO A 178 10.37 0.60 18.59
CA PRO A 178 10.53 -0.39 19.64
C PRO A 178 9.69 0.02 20.86
N TYR A 179 9.33 -0.96 21.71
CA TYR A 179 8.95 -0.63 23.08
C TYR A 179 10.19 -0.08 23.80
N TYR A 180 10.07 1.09 24.39
CA TYR A 180 11.11 1.62 25.27
C TYR A 180 10.86 1.12 26.70
N VAL A 181 11.78 0.33 27.23
CA VAL A 181 11.84 0.05 28.66
C VAL A 181 12.83 1.03 29.28
N LEU A 182 12.33 1.93 30.13
CA LEU A 182 13.17 2.92 30.81
C LEU A 182 13.55 2.37 32.19
N VAL A 183 14.80 1.97 32.42
CA VAL A 183 15.24 1.53 33.76
C VAL A 183 15.89 2.69 34.50
N MET A 184 15.36 3.09 35.65
CA MET A 184 15.93 4.15 36.50
C MET A 184 16.37 3.61 37.86
N ASN A 185 17.68 3.61 38.13
CA ASN A 185 18.21 3.23 39.44
C ASN A 185 18.41 4.47 40.33
N GLN A 186 17.55 4.66 41.34
CA GLN A 186 17.56 5.83 42.21
C GLN A 186 17.80 5.46 43.68
N GLN A 187 18.72 6.17 44.34
CA GLN A 187 18.96 6.03 45.78
C GLN A 187 18.21 7.11 46.58
N PHE A 188 17.34 6.66 47.49
CA PHE A 188 16.66 7.53 48.44
C PHE A 188 17.37 7.49 49.79
N LYS A 189 17.42 8.62 50.50
CA LYS A 189 17.86 8.66 51.89
C LYS A 189 16.74 9.27 52.71
N SER A 190 16.15 8.46 53.59
CA SER A 190 15.13 8.89 54.53
C SER A 190 15.68 8.89 55.95
N LEU A 191 15.16 9.80 56.78
CA LEU A 191 15.42 9.83 58.23
C LEU A 191 14.49 8.87 58.99
N THR A 192 13.49 8.31 58.31
CA THR A 192 12.52 7.34 58.83
C THR A 192 12.48 6.10 57.95
N LYS A 193 12.08 4.96 58.53
CA LYS A 193 11.85 3.74 57.77
C LYS A 193 10.65 3.94 56.84
N LEU A 194 10.87 3.78 55.53
CA LEU A 194 9.82 3.83 54.52
C LEU A 194 9.25 2.44 54.26
N SER A 195 7.94 2.34 54.10
CA SER A 195 7.27 1.16 53.56
C SER A 195 7.35 1.13 52.03
N GLU A 196 7.04 -0.02 51.42
CA GLU A 196 6.95 -0.13 49.96
C GLU A 196 5.88 0.81 49.38
N THR A 197 4.76 1.00 50.09
CA THR A 197 3.69 1.91 49.69
C THR A 197 4.16 3.37 49.71
N ASP A 198 4.85 3.80 50.77
CA ASP A 198 5.41 5.16 50.86
C ASP A 198 6.34 5.45 49.67
N ILE A 199 7.12 4.44 49.27
CA ILE A 199 8.05 4.52 48.14
C ILE A 199 7.29 4.63 46.81
N LYS A 200 6.27 3.77 46.60
CA LYS A 200 5.44 3.80 45.37
C LYS A 200 4.71 5.14 45.23
N ASP A 201 4.14 5.64 46.32
CA ASP A 201 3.43 6.93 46.34
C ASP A 201 4.38 8.09 46.05
N THR A 202 5.57 8.11 46.67
CA THR A 202 6.59 9.13 46.42
C THR A 202 7.05 9.13 44.96
N MET A 203 7.26 7.95 44.37
CA MET A 203 7.64 7.83 42.96
C MET A 203 6.50 8.26 42.02
N ALA A 204 5.26 7.90 42.34
CA ALA A 204 4.09 8.32 41.58
C ALA A 204 3.90 9.86 41.63
N GLU A 205 4.14 10.50 42.77
CA GLU A 205 4.17 11.96 42.89
C GLU A 205 5.29 12.58 42.06
N LEU A 206 6.49 11.98 42.07
CA LEU A 206 7.62 12.45 41.28
C LEU A 206 7.30 12.40 39.78
N PHE A 207 6.67 11.33 39.31
CA PHE A 207 6.24 11.20 37.91
C PHE A 207 5.21 12.25 37.53
N ARG A 208 4.20 12.47 38.39
CA ARG A 208 3.21 13.54 38.19
C ARG A 208 3.88 14.92 38.13
N LYS A 209 4.81 15.20 39.05
CA LYS A 209 5.50 16.50 39.14
C LYS A 209 6.32 16.82 37.89
N TYR A 210 6.94 15.82 37.28
CA TYR A 210 7.76 15.99 36.07
C TYR A 210 7.04 15.63 34.77
N GLY A 211 5.71 15.41 34.81
CA GLY A 211 4.90 15.19 33.61
C GLY A 211 5.21 13.88 32.88
N LEU A 212 5.70 12.85 33.58
CA LEU A 212 5.92 11.53 33.00
C LEU A 212 4.58 10.84 32.70
N PRO A 213 4.45 10.09 31.58
CA PRO A 213 3.21 9.44 31.21
C PRO A 213 2.72 8.48 32.30
N PRO A 214 1.40 8.40 32.56
CA PRO A 214 0.82 7.49 33.56
C PRO A 214 0.99 6.01 33.22
N GLU A 215 1.46 5.74 32.00
CA GLU A 215 1.73 4.40 31.46
C GLU A 215 2.99 3.77 32.07
N LEU A 216 3.82 4.53 32.79
CA LEU A 216 5.02 4.02 33.45
C LEU A 216 4.68 3.42 34.83
N SER A 217 5.04 2.16 35.03
CA SER A 217 4.84 1.39 36.28
C SER A 217 6.15 1.17 37.02
N VAL A 218 6.21 1.53 38.30
CA VAL A 218 7.39 1.30 39.18
C VAL A 218 7.35 -0.13 39.73
N ASN A 219 8.31 -0.96 39.35
CA ASN A 219 8.62 -2.24 39.98
C ASN A 219 9.76 -2.05 40.98
N VAL A 220 9.48 -2.16 42.27
CA VAL A 220 10.54 -2.08 43.30
C VAL A 220 11.29 -3.41 43.34
N LEU A 221 12.54 -3.43 42.87
CA LEU A 221 13.37 -4.64 42.78
C LEU A 221 14.00 -5.02 44.13
N SER A 222 14.44 -4.04 44.94
CA SER A 222 15.04 -4.33 46.24
C SER A 222 15.10 -3.12 47.16
N VAL A 223 14.72 -3.29 48.42
CA VAL A 223 14.96 -2.33 49.52
C VAL A 223 16.01 -2.93 50.44
N LYS A 224 17.24 -2.37 50.45
CA LYS A 224 18.29 -2.78 51.37
C LYS A 224 18.38 -1.80 52.54
N PRO A 225 18.13 -2.21 53.79
CA PRO A 225 18.45 -1.39 54.94
C PRO A 225 19.98 -1.25 55.08
N SER A 226 20.49 -0.03 55.06
CA SER A 226 21.86 0.30 55.46
C SER A 226 21.88 0.70 56.93
N VAL A 227 22.40 -0.20 57.76
CA VAL A 227 22.65 0.07 59.18
C VAL A 227 24.09 0.53 59.33
N SER A 228 24.31 1.84 59.40
CA SER A 228 25.54 2.41 59.96
C SER A 228 25.17 3.29 61.15
N GLY A 229 25.67 2.91 62.34
CA GLY A 229 25.53 3.58 63.64
C GLY A 229 24.69 4.86 63.70
N GLY A 230 23.45 4.73 64.17
CA GLY A 230 22.67 5.83 64.74
C GLY A 230 21.56 6.43 63.87
N LYS A 231 21.56 6.24 62.53
CA LYS A 231 20.43 6.60 61.67
C LYS A 231 20.21 5.50 60.63
N GLY A 232 19.02 4.88 60.67
CA GLY A 232 18.61 3.89 59.68
C GLY A 232 18.53 4.56 58.31
N THR A 233 19.34 4.09 57.37
CA THR A 233 19.26 4.51 55.97
C THR A 233 18.75 3.31 55.17
N SER A 234 18.03 3.55 54.08
CA SER A 234 17.55 2.47 53.19
C SER A 234 17.98 2.80 51.77
N SER A 235 18.63 1.88 51.08
CA SER A 235 18.94 1.98 49.64
C SER A 235 17.89 1.24 48.84
N LEU A 236 17.48 1.79 47.71
CA LEU A 236 16.49 1.20 46.81
C LEU A 236 17.13 0.88 45.45
N ALA A 237 16.67 -0.20 44.82
CA ALA A 237 16.72 -0.41 43.39
C ALA A 237 15.28 -0.56 42.90
N ALA A 238 14.90 0.20 41.88
CA ALA A 238 13.60 0.12 41.22
C ALA A 238 13.81 0.03 39.70
N GLU A 239 12.87 -0.60 39.03
CA GLU A 239 12.79 -0.68 37.58
C GLU A 239 11.46 -0.07 37.15
N LEU A 240 11.45 0.60 36.00
CA LEU A 240 10.22 1.12 35.43
C LEU A 240 9.92 0.34 34.17
N GLU A 241 8.69 -0.13 34.05
CA GLU A 241 8.20 -0.76 32.85
C GLU A 241 7.06 0.09 32.28
N GLN A 242 7.01 0.22 30.95
CA GLN A 242 5.84 0.77 30.30
C GLN A 242 4.73 -0.29 30.32
N ASN A 243 3.56 0.08 30.82
CA ASN A 243 2.39 -0.77 30.85
C ASN A 243 2.03 -1.18 29.43
N ARG A 244 1.80 -2.49 29.26
CA ARG A 244 1.30 -3.06 28.01
C ARG A 244 -0.17 -2.63 27.87
N GLY A 245 -0.40 -1.60 27.05
CA GLY A 245 -1.73 -1.26 26.52
C GLY A 245 -2.13 -2.18 25.38
#